data_AF-G9KJ42-F1
#
_entry.id   AF-G9KJ42-F1
#
_cell.length_a   1.000
_cell.length_b   1.000
_cell.length_c   1.000
_cell.angle_alpha   90.00
_cell.angle_beta   90.00
_cell.angle_gamma   90.00
#
_symmetry.space_group_name_H-M   'P 1'
#
loop_
_entity.id
_entity.type
_entity.pdbx_description
1 polymer ?
#
loop_
_entity_poly.entity_id
_entity_poly.type
_entity_poly.pdbx_seq_one_letter_code
_entity_poly.pdbx_strand_id
1 'polypeptide(L)'
;LHIRKLPGEVTEGEVTETEVIALGLPFGKVTNILMLKGKNQAFLELATEEAAITMVNYYSAVTPHLRNQPIYIQYSNHKELKTDNTLNQRAQAVLQAVTAVQTANTPLSGTTVSESAVTPA
;
A
#
# COMPACT_ATOMS: atom_id res chain seq x y z
N LEU A 1 1.01 -1.88 -11.07
CA LEU A 1 1.65 -3.20 -10.78
C LEU A 1 0.61 -4.29 -10.71
N HIS A 2 0.89 -5.47 -11.26
CA HIS A 2 0.00 -6.63 -11.28
C HIS A 2 0.60 -7.77 -10.45
N ILE A 3 -0.17 -8.22 -9.45
CA ILE A 3 0.18 -9.28 -8.52
C ILE A 3 -0.68 -10.51 -8.85
N ARG A 4 -0.02 -11.65 -9.05
CA ARG A 4 -0.63 -12.92 -9.44
C ARG A 4 -0.38 -13.98 -8.37
N LYS A 5 -1.24 -15.01 -8.37
CA LYS A 5 -1.18 -16.14 -7.44
C LYS A 5 -1.39 -15.71 -5.98
N LEU A 6 -2.27 -14.74 -5.73
CA LEU A 6 -2.62 -14.42 -4.36
C LEU A 6 -3.33 -15.62 -3.69
N PRO A 7 -2.95 -15.97 -2.45
CA PRO A 7 -3.72 -16.92 -1.65
C PRO A 7 -5.18 -16.44 -1.56
N GLY A 8 -6.09 -17.29 -1.99
CA GLY A 8 -7.53 -17.06 -1.82
C GLY A 8 -8.00 -17.53 -0.45
N GLU A 9 -9.22 -17.15 -0.08
CA GLU A 9 -9.91 -17.53 1.16
C GLU A 9 -9.85 -19.05 1.48
N VAL A 10 -9.72 -19.87 0.44
CA VAL A 10 -9.68 -21.34 0.48
C VAL A 10 -8.36 -21.90 1.04
N THR A 11 -7.25 -21.16 0.95
CA THR A 11 -5.89 -21.71 1.15
C THR A 11 -5.20 -21.23 2.42
N GLU A 12 -5.96 -21.16 3.52
CA GLU A 12 -5.56 -20.56 4.79
C GLU A 12 -5.69 -19.04 4.75
N GLY A 13 -6.86 -18.54 5.19
CA GLY A 13 -7.19 -17.16 5.55
C GLY A 13 -7.02 -16.05 4.50
N GLU A 14 -7.94 -15.10 4.56
CA GLU A 14 -8.04 -14.03 3.58
C GLU A 14 -6.77 -13.13 3.57
N VAL A 15 -6.15 -12.98 2.40
CA VAL A 15 -5.16 -11.91 2.16
C VAL A 15 -5.91 -10.60 2.04
N THR A 16 -5.62 -9.68 2.96
CA THR A 16 -6.30 -8.37 3.03
C THR A 16 -5.54 -7.30 2.26
N GLU A 17 -6.24 -6.21 1.95
CA GLU A 17 -5.66 -5.04 1.28
C GLU A 17 -4.38 -4.57 1.98
N THR A 18 -4.37 -4.61 3.32
CA THR A 18 -3.23 -4.21 4.15
C THR A 18 -1.96 -4.99 3.84
N GLU A 19 -2.04 -6.32 3.65
CA GLU A 19 -0.87 -7.15 3.34
C GLU A 19 -0.27 -6.77 1.98
N VAL A 20 -1.14 -6.55 0.99
CA VAL A 20 -0.71 -6.16 -0.35
C VAL A 20 -0.15 -4.73 -0.37
N ILE A 21 -0.73 -3.82 0.41
CA ILE A 21 -0.19 -2.48 0.62
C ILE A 21 1.20 -2.57 1.27
N ALA A 22 1.34 -3.39 2.31
CA ALA A 22 2.59 -3.56 3.03
C ALA A 22 3.75 -4.05 2.14
N LEU A 23 3.47 -4.85 1.11
CA LEU A 23 4.48 -5.24 0.11
C LEU A 23 5.01 -4.08 -0.72
N GLY A 24 4.21 -3.02 -0.92
CA GLY A 24 4.58 -1.82 -1.66
C GLY A 24 5.21 -0.72 -0.81
N LEU A 25 4.85 -0.65 0.48
CA LEU A 25 5.37 0.34 1.43
C LEU A 25 6.92 0.48 1.46
N PRO A 26 7.73 -0.59 1.42
CA PRO A 26 9.19 -0.45 1.42
C PRO A 26 9.76 0.18 0.14
N PHE A 27 8.99 0.22 -0.95
CA PHE A 27 9.40 0.83 -2.21
C PHE A 27 8.86 2.24 -2.39
N GLY A 28 7.69 2.53 -1.84
CA GLY A 28 7.08 3.85 -1.91
C GLY A 28 5.65 3.89 -1.40
N LYS A 29 5.07 5.09 -1.41
CA LYS A 29 3.68 5.28 -1.00
C LYS A 29 2.73 4.61 -1.99
N VAL A 30 1.85 3.76 -1.48
CA VAL A 30 0.75 3.17 -2.27
C VAL A 30 -0.37 4.20 -2.40
N THR A 31 -0.75 4.53 -3.63
CA THR A 31 -1.84 5.47 -3.93
C THR A 31 -3.16 4.77 -4.21
N ASN A 32 -3.09 3.57 -4.76
CA ASN A 32 -4.27 2.82 -5.17
C ASN A 32 -4.02 1.31 -5.07
N ILE A 33 -5.09 0.57 -4.78
CA ILE A 33 -5.07 -0.89 -4.72
C ILE A 33 -6.39 -1.44 -5.23
N LEU A 34 -6.36 -2.54 -5.96
CA LEU A 34 -7.54 -3.27 -6.40
C LEU A 34 -7.34 -4.76 -6.15
N MET A 35 -8.21 -5.37 -5.35
CA MET A 35 -8.19 -6.81 -5.11
C MET A 35 -9.24 -7.53 -5.95
N LEU A 36 -8.82 -8.58 -6.65
CA LEU A 36 -9.69 -9.50 -7.39
C LEU A 36 -9.77 -10.83 -6.63
N LYS A 37 -10.58 -10.88 -5.56
CA LYS A 37 -10.79 -12.08 -4.74
C LYS A 37 -11.24 -13.30 -5.58
N GLY A 38 -12.07 -13.09 -6.60
CA GLY A 38 -12.53 -14.15 -7.50
C GLY A 38 -11.50 -14.64 -8.54
N LYS A 39 -10.36 -13.94 -8.69
CA LYS A 39 -9.31 -14.30 -9.67
C LYS A 39 -7.93 -14.54 -9.03
N ASN A 40 -7.83 -14.49 -7.70
CA ASN A 40 -6.55 -14.62 -6.99
C ASN A 40 -5.48 -13.65 -7.53
N GLN A 41 -5.92 -12.44 -7.86
CA GLN A 41 -5.12 -11.39 -8.46
C GLN A 41 -5.31 -10.10 -7.68
N ALA A 42 -4.31 -9.24 -7.70
CA ALA A 42 -4.42 -7.90 -7.17
C ALA A 42 -3.63 -6.95 -8.06
N PHE A 43 -3.99 -5.68 -7.98
CA PHE A 43 -3.24 -4.62 -8.61
C PHE A 43 -2.88 -3.57 -7.56
N LEU A 44 -1.69 -3.01 -7.72
CA LEU A 44 -1.12 -2.02 -6.83
C LEU A 44 -0.59 -0.85 -7.64
N GLU A 45 -0.89 0.36 -7.19
CA GLU A 45 -0.38 1.61 -7.76
C GLU A 45 0.45 2.34 -6.72
N LEU A 46 1.64 2.76 -7.12
CA LEU A 46 2.55 3.52 -6.28
C LEU A 46 2.55 4.99 -6.73
N ALA A 47 2.87 5.89 -5.81
CA ALA A 47 2.89 7.33 -6.04
C ALA A 47 3.91 7.77 -7.11
N THR A 48 4.98 7.00 -7.30
CA THR A 48 6.08 7.32 -8.20
C THR A 48 6.41 6.11 -9.08
N GLU A 49 6.73 6.36 -10.35
CA GLU A 49 7.12 5.31 -11.29
C GLU A 49 8.43 4.61 -10.86
N GLU A 50 9.39 5.36 -10.30
CA GLU A 50 10.66 4.82 -9.80
C GLU A 50 10.48 3.75 -8.71
N ALA A 51 9.53 3.98 -7.79
CA ALA A 51 9.16 2.99 -6.78
C ALA A 51 8.59 1.72 -7.44
N ALA A 52 7.78 1.87 -8.49
CA ALA A 52 7.20 0.74 -9.22
C ALA A 52 8.27 -0.07 -9.95
N ILE A 53 9.24 0.61 -10.59
CA ILE A 53 10.38 -0.02 -11.26
C ILE A 53 11.23 -0.79 -10.25
N THR A 54 11.57 -0.18 -9.12
CA THR A 54 12.36 -0.82 -8.07
C THR A 54 11.66 -2.05 -7.49
N MET A 55 10.35 -1.94 -7.23
CA MET A 55 9.53 -3.04 -6.71
C MET A 55 9.51 -4.24 -7.67
N VAL A 56 9.29 -4.01 -8.97
CA VAL A 56 9.28 -5.10 -9.96
C VAL A 56 10.67 -5.72 -10.10
N ASN A 57 11.73 -4.92 -10.17
CA ASN A 57 13.10 -5.44 -10.26
C ASN A 57 13.46 -6.30 -9.05
N TYR A 58 13.14 -5.84 -7.84
CA TYR A 58 13.39 -6.59 -6.62
C TYR A 58 12.63 -7.91 -6.61
N TYR A 59 11.32 -7.87 -6.86
CA TYR A 59 10.49 -9.08 -6.84
C TYR A 59 10.64 -9.99 -8.07
N SER A 60 11.31 -9.50 -9.13
CA SER A 60 11.77 -10.34 -10.23
C SER A 60 12.94 -11.24 -9.82
N ALA A 61 13.78 -10.80 -8.86
CA ALA A 61 14.88 -11.58 -8.33
C ALA A 61 14.48 -12.39 -7.08
N VAL A 62 13.62 -11.81 -6.23
CA VAL A 62 13.19 -12.40 -4.96
C VAL A 62 11.70 -12.70 -5.02
N THR A 63 11.31 -13.97 -4.94
CA THR A 63 9.88 -14.34 -4.92
C THR A 63 9.29 -14.08 -3.53
N PRO A 64 8.33 -13.15 -3.38
CA PRO A 64 7.66 -12.95 -2.10
C PRO A 64 6.72 -14.11 -1.81
N HIS A 65 6.60 -14.45 -0.52
CA HIS A 65 5.71 -15.49 -0.04
C HIS A 65 4.68 -14.85 0.89
N LEU A 66 3.39 -14.94 0.52
CA LEU A 66 2.29 -14.59 1.42
C LEU A 66 1.72 -15.88 1.96
N ARG A 67 1.67 -16.00 3.29
CA ARG A 67 1.09 -17.18 3.97
C ARG A 67 1.66 -18.51 3.45
N ASN A 68 2.99 -18.54 3.27
CA ASN A 68 3.71 -19.70 2.74
C ASN A 68 3.43 -20.05 1.26
N GLN A 69 2.75 -19.18 0.51
CA GLN A 69 2.49 -19.34 -0.91
C GLN A 69 3.24 -18.28 -1.73
N PRO A 70 4.01 -18.69 -2.76
CA PRO A 70 4.74 -17.77 -3.61
C PRO A 70 3.78 -16.95 -4.48
N ILE A 71 3.97 -15.63 -4.51
CA ILE A 71 3.24 -14.71 -5.38
C ILE A 71 4.17 -14.12 -6.43
N TYR A 72 3.60 -13.60 -7.52
CA TYR A 72 4.37 -13.01 -8.61
C TYR A 72 3.94 -11.57 -8.85
N ILE A 73 4.92 -10.67 -9.03
CA ILE A 73 4.68 -9.23 -9.23
C ILE A 73 5.28 -8.83 -10.57
N GLN A 74 4.49 -8.18 -11.42
CA GLN A 74 4.89 -7.73 -12.75
C GLN A 74 4.30 -6.34 -13.06
N TYR A 75 4.74 -5.74 -14.16
CA TYR A 75 4.09 -4.54 -14.68
C TYR A 75 2.64 -4.83 -15.05
N SER A 76 1.75 -3.88 -14.73
CA SER A 76 0.36 -3.92 -15.20
C SER A 76 0.32 -3.48 -16.67
N ASN A 77 -0.60 -4.04 -17.45
CA ASN A 77 -0.82 -3.60 -18.83
C ASN A 77 -1.57 -2.25 -18.94
N HIS A 78 -1.96 -1.70 -17.79
CA HIS A 78 -2.62 -0.39 -17.66
C HIS A 78 -1.70 0.56 -16.91
N LYS A 79 -1.55 1.79 -17.44
CA LYS A 79 -0.81 2.89 -16.81
C LYS A 79 -1.45 3.37 -15.51
N GLU A 80 -2.78 3.36 -15.46
CA GLU A 80 -3.56 3.75 -14.28
C GLU A 80 -4.54 2.66 -13.90
N LEU A 81 -4.76 2.54 -12.59
CA LEU A 81 -5.68 1.57 -12.05
C LEU A 81 -7.13 2.02 -12.16
N LYS A 82 -7.81 1.58 -13.21
CA LYS A 82 -9.26 1.74 -13.34
C LYS A 82 -9.95 0.88 -12.30
N THR A 83 -10.51 1.57 -11.31
CA THR A 83 -11.17 0.94 -10.18
C THR A 83 -12.65 1.30 -10.22
N ASP A 84 -13.52 0.30 -10.25
CA ASP A 84 -14.96 0.52 -10.09
C ASP A 84 -15.24 0.94 -8.64
N ASN A 85 -15.75 2.15 -8.46
CA ASN A 85 -15.83 2.86 -7.16
C ASN A 85 -16.62 2.10 -6.07
N THR A 86 -17.44 1.13 -6.46
CA THR A 86 -18.35 0.41 -5.54
C THR A 86 -17.64 -0.68 -4.74
N LEU A 87 -16.66 -1.38 -5.32
CA LEU A 87 -15.95 -2.49 -4.68
C LEU A 87 -14.74 -2.06 -3.86
N ASN A 88 -14.25 -0.84 -4.07
CA ASN A 88 -12.94 -0.41 -3.57
C ASN A 88 -12.99 0.57 -2.40
N GLN A 89 -14.16 0.83 -1.82
CA GLN A 89 -14.29 1.74 -0.67
C GLN A 89 -13.45 1.28 0.53
N ARG A 90 -13.38 -0.03 0.80
CA ARG A 90 -12.55 -0.58 1.88
C ARG A 90 -11.06 -0.35 1.63
N ALA A 91 -10.60 -0.72 0.44
CA ALA A 91 -9.23 -0.46 -0.01
C ALA A 91 -8.82 1.02 0.15
N GLN A 92 -9.66 1.95 -0.29
CA GLN A 92 -9.42 3.39 -0.14
C GLN A 92 -9.37 3.82 1.33
N ALA A 93 -10.29 3.32 2.17
CA ALA A 93 -10.28 3.61 3.60
C ALA A 93 -9.01 3.07 4.28
N VAL A 94 -8.54 1.88 3.92
CA VAL A 94 -7.30 1.29 4.44
C VAL A 94 -6.10 2.14 4.00
N LEU A 95 -6.02 2.54 2.73
CA LEU A 95 -4.95 3.42 2.21
C LEU A 95 -4.87 4.76 2.97
N GLN A 96 -6.02 5.36 3.28
CA GLN A 96 -6.09 6.57 4.09
C GLN A 96 -5.62 6.31 5.52
N ALA A 97 -6.05 5.22 6.13
CA ALA A 97 -5.65 4.84 7.48
C ALA A 97 -4.14 4.56 7.60
N VAL A 98 -3.55 3.79 6.68
CA VAL A 98 -2.10 3.53 6.69
C VAL A 98 -1.28 4.79 6.46
N THR A 99 -1.76 5.70 5.60
CA THR A 99 -1.12 7.00 5.41
C THR A 99 -1.16 7.81 6.71
N ALA A 100 -2.32 7.87 7.36
CA ALA A 100 -2.50 8.59 8.63
C ALA A 100 -1.59 8.03 9.74
N VAL A 101 -1.45 6.71 9.84
CA VAL A 101 -0.59 6.03 10.83
C VAL A 101 0.90 6.30 10.57
N GLN A 102 1.35 6.32 9.31
CA GLN A 102 2.73 6.68 8.98
C GLN A 102 3.05 8.15 9.30
N THR A 103 2.12 9.07 9.04
CA THR A 103 2.27 10.48 9.44
C THR A 103 2.18 10.72 10.94
N ALA A 104 1.51 9.84 11.70
CA ALA A 104 1.41 9.95 13.15
C ALA A 104 2.66 9.49 13.90
N ASN A 105 3.60 8.81 13.23
CA ASN A 105 4.82 8.28 13.84
C ASN A 105 6.07 9.15 13.67
N THR A 106 5.95 10.40 13.21
CA THR A 106 7.02 11.39 13.40
C THR A 106 7.12 11.70 14.90
N PRO A 107 8.26 11.45 15.57
CA PRO A 107 8.45 11.88 16.95
C PRO A 107 8.29 13.40 16.97
N LEU A 108 7.41 13.86 17.83
CA LEU A 108 7.29 15.26 18.23
C LEU A 108 8.65 15.67 18.82
N SER A 109 9.58 16.13 18.00
CA SER A 109 10.89 16.60 18.41
C SER A 109 11.13 18.00 17.86
N GLY A 110 10.97 18.97 18.75
CA GLY A 110 11.75 20.21 18.70
C GLY A 110 10.97 21.51 18.50
N THR A 111 10.61 22.13 19.64
CA THR A 111 10.83 23.57 19.96
C THR A 111 10.13 24.62 19.08
N THR A 112 9.20 25.42 19.61
CA THR A 112 9.54 26.72 20.22
C THR A 112 8.66 27.11 21.42
N VAL A 113 9.33 27.27 22.56
CA VAL A 113 9.14 28.30 23.60
C VAL A 113 7.78 28.98 23.80
N SER A 114 7.31 28.86 25.03
CA SER A 114 6.41 29.77 25.73
C SER A 114 6.81 31.24 25.51
N GLU A 115 5.90 32.08 25.00
CA GLU A 115 5.73 33.46 25.46
C GLU A 115 4.38 33.98 24.94
N SER A 116 3.31 33.80 25.73
CA SER A 116 2.07 34.53 25.50
C SER A 116 2.13 35.82 26.30
N ALA A 117 2.30 36.91 25.56
CA ALA A 117 2.23 38.27 26.05
C ALA A 117 0.97 38.50 26.91
N VAL A 118 1.17 39.12 28.07
CA VAL A 118 0.09 39.80 28.83
C VAL A 118 0.50 41.27 28.94
N THR A 119 -0.30 42.09 28.29
CA THR A 119 -0.21 43.55 28.15
C THR A 119 -0.35 44.30 29.49
N PRO A 120 0.23 45.51 29.61
CA PRO A 120 0.11 46.36 30.80
C PRO A 120 -1.21 47.14 30.81
N ALA A 121 -1.69 47.44 32.01
CA ALA A 121 -2.66 48.49 32.32
C ALA A 121 -2.17 49.25 33.55
#